data_AF-A0A8J5SZU7-F1
#
_entry.id   AF-A0A8J5SZU7-F1
#
_cell.length_a   1.000
_cell.length_b   1.000
_cell.length_c   1.000
_cell.angle_alpha   90.00
_cell.angle_beta   90.00
_cell.angle_gamma   90.00
#
_symmetry.space_group_name_H-M   'P 1'
#
loop_
_entity.id
_entity.type
_entity.pdbx_description
1 polymer ?
#
loop_
_entity_poly.entity_id
_entity_poly.type
_entity_poly.pdbx_seq_one_letter_code
_entity_poly.pdbx_strand_id
1 'polypeptide(L)'
;MDDRLLPSPERVLRAQLCRDMWHVLVQWQGMPSSDATFTPKSLQFALSTILVLQHYLARSNNQMILNKAISLRGCRFFTPIEGNKLICLRAVPGYISYNFVIGAYSYWGPKAGRDIYHMASADLMFGGITIVCGIFGTLAGGFILDKIDSTISNAFKLLSSATFLGAIFCFGAFCFKSLYGFIPFFSVGELLVFATQAPVNYVCLHCVKPSLRPLSMAMSTVSIHIFGDVPSSPLVGLLQDKIHNWRSTALTLTSILFIAAVFWFIGIFVQSVDRFNEQSGVPVVERSNLRPLLDENEDTRTS
;
A
#
# COMPACT_ATOMS: atom_id res chain seq x y z
N MET A 1 27.12 5.34 -20.27
CA MET A 1 26.05 6.27 -19.85
C MET A 1 26.65 7.04 -18.70
N ASP A 2 26.89 8.34 -18.88
CA ASP A 2 27.51 9.19 -17.87
C ASP A 2 26.68 9.15 -16.57
N ASP A 3 27.30 8.74 -15.47
CA ASP A 3 26.75 8.76 -14.09
C ASP A 3 26.64 10.21 -13.55
N ARG A 4 26.10 11.13 -14.34
CA ARG A 4 25.68 12.43 -13.82
C ARG A 4 24.36 12.21 -13.10
N LEU A 5 24.37 12.39 -11.78
CA LEU A 5 23.15 12.49 -10.97
C LEU A 5 22.17 13.44 -11.65
N LEU A 6 21.04 12.91 -12.12
CA LEU A 6 20.03 13.71 -12.79
C LEU A 6 19.48 14.76 -11.81
N PRO A 7 19.25 16.00 -12.26
CA PRO A 7 18.65 17.05 -11.43
C PRO A 7 17.26 16.67 -10.94
N SER A 8 16.66 17.47 -10.07
CA SER A 8 15.30 17.20 -9.63
C SER A 8 14.27 17.32 -10.78
N PRO A 9 13.17 16.53 -10.76
CA PRO A 9 12.18 16.56 -11.83
C PRO A 9 11.48 17.93 -11.87
N GLU A 10 11.38 18.52 -13.06
CA GLU A 10 10.73 19.81 -13.28
C GLU A 10 9.30 19.63 -13.79
N ARG A 11 9.13 18.83 -14.84
CA ARG A 11 7.85 18.68 -15.55
C ARG A 11 7.69 17.28 -16.14
N VAL A 12 6.45 16.78 -16.17
CA VAL A 12 6.10 15.57 -16.93
C VAL A 12 5.59 15.97 -18.29
N LEU A 13 6.35 15.64 -19.34
CA LEU A 13 5.99 15.98 -20.71
C LEU A 13 5.03 14.95 -21.34
N ARG A 14 5.23 13.68 -20.98
CA ARG A 14 4.41 12.57 -21.47
C ARG A 14 4.43 11.46 -20.42
N ALA A 15 3.29 10.82 -20.21
CA ALA A 15 3.20 9.58 -19.45
C ALA A 15 2.47 8.54 -20.30
N GLN A 16 3.07 7.37 -20.48
CA GLN A 16 2.46 6.26 -21.22
C GLN A 16 2.67 4.96 -20.47
N LEU A 17 1.61 4.18 -20.35
CA LEU A 17 1.68 2.80 -19.85
C LEU A 17 1.95 1.86 -21.04
N CYS A 18 3.07 1.14 -21.01
CA CYS A 18 3.43 0.16 -22.02
C CYS A 18 4.02 -1.09 -21.34
N ARG A 19 3.43 -2.27 -21.60
CA ARG A 19 3.88 -3.58 -21.06
C ARG A 19 4.18 -3.53 -19.55
N ASP A 20 3.20 -3.06 -18.76
CA ASP A 20 3.29 -2.98 -17.30
C ASP A 20 4.39 -2.06 -16.75
N MET A 21 4.87 -1.12 -17.57
CA MET A 21 5.82 -0.10 -17.18
C MET A 21 5.28 1.28 -17.54
N TRP A 22 5.18 2.16 -16.54
CA TRP A 22 4.94 3.56 -16.78
C TRP A 22 6.23 4.19 -17.31
N HIS A 23 6.18 4.65 -18.54
CA HIS A 23 7.23 5.43 -19.17
C HIS A 23 6.84 6.89 -19.01
N VAL A 24 7.44 7.54 -18.02
CA VAL A 24 7.22 8.96 -17.75
C VAL A 24 8.39 9.73 -18.34
N LEU A 25 8.13 10.51 -19.38
CA LEU A 25 9.09 11.44 -19.96
C LEU A 25 9.15 12.67 -19.06
N VAL A 26 10.29 12.82 -18.37
CA VAL A 26 10.50 13.85 -17.36
C VAL A 26 11.49 14.87 -17.91
N GLN A 27 11.10 16.14 -17.92
CA GLN A 27 12.02 17.24 -18.07
C GLN A 27 12.68 17.52 -16.73
N TRP A 28 14.01 17.60 -16.74
CA TRP A 28 14.83 17.85 -15.56
C TRP A 28 15.09 19.34 -15.38
N GLN A 29 15.20 19.76 -14.12
CA GLN A 29 15.45 21.14 -13.77
C GLN A 29 16.70 21.68 -14.45
N GLY A 30 16.55 22.79 -15.18
CA GLY A 30 17.66 23.46 -15.87
C GLY A 30 18.10 22.78 -17.18
N MET A 31 17.36 21.76 -17.64
CA MET A 31 17.58 21.12 -18.93
C MET A 31 16.44 21.45 -19.92
N PRO A 32 16.76 21.64 -21.22
CA PRO A 32 15.73 21.85 -22.24
C PRO A 32 14.86 20.60 -22.40
N SER A 33 13.62 20.77 -22.86
CA SER A 33 12.68 19.65 -23.04
C SER A 33 13.15 18.60 -24.05
N SER A 34 14.11 18.93 -24.92
CA SER A 34 14.78 17.98 -25.83
C SER A 34 15.57 16.90 -25.10
N ASP A 35 16.07 17.23 -23.91
CA ASP A 35 16.96 16.39 -23.11
C ASP A 35 16.20 15.66 -22.01
N ALA A 36 14.86 15.69 -22.08
CA ALA A 36 13.98 14.95 -21.19
C ALA A 36 14.25 13.45 -21.33
N THR A 37 14.35 12.75 -20.20
CA THR A 37 14.61 11.32 -20.20
C THR A 37 13.38 10.54 -19.76
N PHE A 38 13.20 9.35 -20.33
CA PHE A 38 12.21 8.41 -19.81
C PHE A 38 12.67 7.84 -18.47
N THR A 39 11.88 8.09 -17.43
CA THR A 39 12.01 7.42 -16.15
C THR A 39 11.04 6.25 -16.12
N PRO A 40 11.52 5.00 -16.13
CA PRO A 40 10.65 3.85 -15.96
C PRO A 40 10.19 3.79 -14.51
N LYS A 41 8.89 3.94 -14.28
CA LYS A 41 8.26 3.51 -13.03
C LYS A 41 7.68 2.13 -13.25
N SER A 42 8.46 1.13 -12.87
CA SER A 42 8.11 -0.26 -13.09
C SER A 42 6.98 -0.70 -12.17
N LEU A 43 5.97 -1.40 -12.71
CA LEU A 43 5.18 -2.33 -11.89
C LEU A 43 5.97 -3.61 -11.57
N GLN A 44 7.29 -3.66 -11.81
CA GLN A 44 8.09 -4.86 -11.53
C GLN A 44 7.92 -5.32 -10.09
N PHE A 45 7.78 -4.45 -9.09
CA PHE A 45 7.45 -4.89 -7.73
C PHE A 45 6.08 -5.58 -7.64
N ALA A 46 5.05 -5.08 -8.33
CA ALA A 46 3.74 -5.75 -8.41
C ALA A 46 3.83 -7.09 -9.15
N LEU A 47 4.58 -7.17 -10.25
CA LEU A 47 4.81 -8.39 -11.03
C LEU A 47 5.69 -9.41 -10.30
N SER A 48 6.72 -8.98 -9.58
CA SER A 48 7.54 -9.81 -8.68
C SER A 48 6.68 -10.39 -7.57
N THR A 49 5.77 -9.59 -7.00
CA THR A 49 4.81 -10.06 -6.00
C THR A 49 3.82 -11.07 -6.59
N ILE A 50 3.36 -10.86 -7.83
CA ILE A 50 2.54 -11.82 -8.59
C ILE A 50 3.32 -13.11 -8.89
N LEU A 51 4.61 -13.02 -9.24
CA LEU A 51 5.48 -14.17 -9.53
C LEU A 51 5.80 -14.96 -8.26
N VAL A 52 6.06 -14.29 -7.13
CA VAL A 52 6.20 -14.91 -5.81
C VAL A 52 4.90 -15.57 -5.39
N LEU A 53 3.76 -14.93 -5.66
CA LEU A 53 2.44 -15.52 -5.46
C LEU A 53 2.25 -16.76 -6.34
N GLN A 54 2.55 -16.70 -7.64
CA GLN A 54 2.47 -17.84 -8.55
C GLN A 54 3.38 -19.00 -8.10
N HIS A 55 4.60 -18.70 -7.65
CA HIS A 55 5.54 -19.68 -7.13
C HIS A 55 5.09 -20.31 -5.81
N TYR A 56 4.55 -19.51 -4.89
CA TYR A 56 3.96 -19.99 -3.64
C TYR A 56 2.71 -20.85 -3.88
N LEU A 57 1.83 -20.41 -4.78
CA LEU A 57 0.63 -21.14 -5.17
C LEU A 57 0.95 -22.47 -5.85
N ALA A 58 1.99 -22.50 -6.70
CA ALA A 58 2.52 -23.72 -7.31
C ALA A 58 3.07 -24.72 -6.29
N ARG A 59 3.54 -24.24 -5.12
CA ARG A 59 4.09 -25.07 -4.04
C ARG A 59 3.04 -25.58 -3.06
N SER A 60 1.83 -25.00 -3.03
CA SER A 60 0.84 -25.27 -1.98
C SER A 60 -0.01 -26.55 -2.15
N ASN A 61 0.27 -27.42 -3.15
CA ASN A 61 -0.52 -28.61 -3.52
C ASN A 61 -2.03 -28.37 -3.77
N ASN A 62 -2.48 -27.12 -3.74
CA ASN A 62 -3.89 -26.75 -3.88
C ASN A 62 -4.16 -26.34 -5.34
N GLN A 63 -4.30 -27.34 -6.23
CA GLN A 63 -4.57 -27.16 -7.68
C GLN A 63 -5.78 -26.25 -7.96
N MET A 64 -6.74 -26.16 -7.03
CA MET A 64 -7.87 -25.23 -7.11
C MET A 64 -7.45 -23.74 -7.05
N ILE A 65 -6.45 -23.40 -6.24
CA ILE A 65 -5.96 -22.02 -6.11
C ILE A 65 -5.06 -21.66 -7.31
N LEU A 66 -4.29 -22.63 -7.80
CA LEU A 66 -3.47 -22.48 -9.01
C LEU A 66 -4.34 -22.21 -10.25
N ASN A 67 -5.41 -22.99 -10.46
CA ASN A 67 -6.34 -22.79 -11.57
C ASN A 67 -7.14 -21.48 -11.46
N LYS A 68 -7.49 -21.04 -10.24
CA LYS A 68 -8.15 -19.74 -10.01
C LYS A 68 -7.21 -18.55 -10.25
N ALA A 69 -5.92 -18.67 -9.95
CA ALA A 69 -4.91 -17.63 -10.20
C ALA A 69 -4.47 -17.57 -11.67
N ILE A 70 -4.39 -18.69 -12.39
CA ILE A 70 -4.03 -18.70 -13.82
C ILE A 70 -5.13 -18.07 -14.71
N SER A 71 -6.39 -18.08 -14.25
CA SER A 71 -7.52 -17.41 -14.92
C SER A 71 -7.47 -15.86 -14.86
N LEU A 72 -6.43 -15.25 -14.30
CA LEU A 72 -6.26 -13.79 -14.10
C LEU A 72 -6.00 -12.98 -15.41
N ARG A 73 -6.46 -13.45 -16.58
CA ARG A 73 -6.50 -12.63 -17.79
C ARG A 73 -7.68 -11.66 -17.72
N GLY A 74 -7.38 -10.38 -17.47
CA GLY A 74 -8.25 -9.25 -17.79
C GLY A 74 -9.49 -9.06 -16.89
N CYS A 75 -9.54 -7.95 -16.17
CA CYS A 75 -10.74 -7.37 -15.52
C CYS A 75 -11.48 -8.19 -14.44
N ARG A 76 -11.09 -9.43 -14.12
CA ARG A 76 -11.69 -10.25 -13.03
C ARG A 76 -10.79 -10.40 -11.79
N PHE A 77 -9.93 -9.42 -11.51
CA PHE A 77 -9.06 -9.41 -10.30
C PHE A 77 -9.84 -9.63 -8.99
N PHE A 78 -11.12 -9.26 -8.91
CA PHE A 78 -11.93 -9.29 -7.68
C PHE A 78 -12.88 -10.50 -7.52
N THR A 79 -12.79 -11.55 -8.34
CA THR A 79 -13.63 -12.77 -8.18
C THR A 79 -12.84 -14.05 -8.53
N PRO A 80 -12.87 -15.16 -7.75
CA PRO A 80 -13.69 -15.46 -6.56
C PRO A 80 -12.87 -16.06 -5.38
N ILE A 81 -12.71 -15.29 -4.29
CA ILE A 81 -12.59 -15.88 -2.95
C ILE A 81 -14.02 -16.30 -2.55
N GLU A 82 -14.39 -17.54 -2.87
CA GLU A 82 -15.61 -18.16 -2.33
C GLU A 82 -15.44 -18.26 -0.82
N GLY A 83 -16.06 -17.30 -0.12
CA GLY A 83 -16.12 -17.27 1.34
C GLY A 83 -16.19 -15.88 1.96
N ASN A 84 -15.57 -14.83 1.38
CA ASN A 84 -15.42 -13.54 2.08
C ASN A 84 -15.19 -12.33 1.14
N LYS A 85 -16.05 -12.13 0.14
CA LYS A 85 -15.95 -11.06 -0.88
C LYS A 85 -15.95 -9.62 -0.35
N LEU A 86 -16.35 -9.37 0.90
CA LEU A 86 -16.71 -8.01 1.34
C LEU A 86 -15.59 -7.20 2.01
N ILE A 87 -14.59 -7.80 2.66
CA ILE A 87 -13.69 -7.02 3.55
C ILE A 87 -12.39 -6.61 2.85
N CYS A 88 -11.69 -7.50 2.15
CA CYS A 88 -10.55 -7.10 1.31
C CYS A 88 -10.98 -6.14 0.19
N LEU A 89 -12.19 -6.31 -0.36
CA LEU A 89 -12.75 -5.39 -1.36
C LEU A 89 -13.04 -3.99 -0.79
N ARG A 90 -13.24 -3.85 0.53
CA ARG A 90 -13.56 -2.57 1.19
C ARG A 90 -12.35 -1.87 1.82
N ALA A 91 -11.37 -2.62 2.31
CA ALA A 91 -10.10 -2.05 2.81
C ALA A 91 -9.21 -1.51 1.68
N VAL A 92 -9.21 -2.19 0.52
CA VAL A 92 -8.35 -1.88 -0.62
C VAL A 92 -8.60 -0.49 -1.21
N PRO A 93 -9.84 0.00 -1.43
CA PRO A 93 -10.09 1.37 -1.90
C PRO A 93 -9.47 2.44 -1.01
N GLY A 94 -9.63 2.33 0.32
CA GLY A 94 -8.99 3.24 1.27
C GLY A 94 -7.46 3.19 1.16
N TYR A 95 -6.90 1.98 1.02
CA TYR A 95 -5.46 1.79 0.90
C TYR A 95 -4.89 2.27 -0.45
N ILE A 96 -5.65 2.18 -1.54
CA ILE A 96 -5.32 2.77 -2.84
C ILE A 96 -5.30 4.29 -2.74
N SER A 97 -6.37 4.90 -2.22
CA SER A 97 -6.46 6.36 -2.07
C SER A 97 -5.36 6.91 -1.18
N TYR A 98 -5.03 6.21 -0.10
CA TYR A 98 -3.89 6.52 0.76
C TYR A 98 -2.56 6.46 -0.01
N ASN A 99 -2.24 5.33 -0.66
CA ASN A 99 -0.97 5.17 -1.37
C ASN A 99 -0.84 6.10 -2.57
N PHE A 100 -1.96 6.51 -3.18
CA PHE A 100 -1.95 7.54 -4.21
C PHE A 100 -1.32 8.84 -3.68
N VAL A 101 -1.69 9.28 -2.47
CA VAL A 101 -1.13 10.49 -1.87
C VAL A 101 0.33 10.30 -1.49
N ILE A 102 0.66 9.19 -0.83
CA ILE A 102 2.03 8.90 -0.36
C ILE A 102 3.01 8.74 -1.53
N GLY A 103 2.61 8.05 -2.59
CA GLY A 103 3.42 7.91 -3.80
C GLY A 103 3.69 9.25 -4.50
N ALA A 104 2.69 10.13 -4.54
CA ALA A 104 2.87 11.46 -5.10
C ALA A 104 3.69 12.38 -4.20
N TYR A 105 3.56 12.30 -2.87
CA TYR A 105 4.42 13.01 -1.92
C TYR A 105 5.87 12.59 -2.03
N SER A 106 6.15 11.29 -2.10
CA SER A 106 7.51 10.78 -2.24
C SER A 106 8.22 11.32 -3.48
N TYR A 107 7.48 11.48 -4.59
CA TYR A 107 8.06 11.96 -5.85
C TYR A 107 8.08 13.49 -5.99
N TRP A 108 6.96 14.17 -5.69
CA TRP A 108 6.80 15.62 -5.91
C TRP A 108 6.97 16.47 -4.66
N GLY A 109 6.94 15.88 -3.46
CA GLY A 109 7.04 16.58 -2.18
C GLY A 109 8.25 17.50 -2.08
N PRO A 110 9.47 17.03 -2.40
CA PRO A 110 10.65 17.90 -2.37
C PRO A 110 10.57 19.07 -3.35
N LYS A 111 10.04 18.85 -4.56
CA LYS A 111 9.87 19.89 -5.57
C LYS A 111 8.83 20.93 -5.13
N ALA A 112 7.68 20.48 -4.63
CA ALA A 112 6.67 21.36 -4.05
C ALA A 112 7.22 22.13 -2.84
N GLY A 113 8.05 21.49 -2.02
CA GLY A 113 8.71 22.13 -0.88
C GLY A 113 9.68 23.25 -1.28
N ARG A 114 10.51 23.01 -2.30
CA ARG A 114 11.39 24.04 -2.89
C ARG A 114 10.60 25.22 -3.43
N ASP A 115 9.54 24.94 -4.19
CA ASP A 115 8.78 25.99 -4.86
C ASP A 115 7.88 26.78 -3.90
N ILE A 116 7.32 26.17 -2.85
CA ILE A 116 6.43 26.83 -1.88
C ILE A 116 7.22 27.55 -0.77
N TYR A 117 8.28 26.93 -0.25
CA TYR A 117 8.96 27.37 0.97
C TYR A 117 10.44 27.74 0.77
N HIS A 118 10.95 27.71 -0.47
CA HIS A 118 12.34 28.04 -0.80
C HIS A 118 13.38 27.24 -0.01
N MET A 119 13.08 25.97 0.27
CA MET A 119 13.98 25.08 1.02
C MET A 119 15.25 24.76 0.22
N ALA A 120 16.43 25.00 0.80
CA ALA A 120 17.71 24.66 0.16
C ALA A 120 17.92 23.14 0.01
N SER A 121 17.46 22.35 0.99
CA SER A 121 17.67 20.89 1.06
C SER A 121 16.36 20.13 1.26
N ALA A 122 15.38 20.38 0.39
CA ALA A 122 14.05 19.80 0.51
C ALA A 122 14.03 18.26 0.52
N ASP A 123 14.86 17.61 -0.32
CA ASP A 123 14.89 16.14 -0.40
C ASP A 123 15.36 15.51 0.92
N LEU A 124 16.38 16.09 1.55
CA LEU A 124 16.87 15.65 2.87
C LEU A 124 15.85 15.90 3.97
N MET A 125 15.17 17.04 3.96
CA MET A 125 14.15 17.35 4.97
C MET A 125 12.95 16.42 4.85
N PHE A 126 12.36 16.30 3.64
CA PHE A 126 11.22 15.42 3.41
C PHE A 126 11.60 13.98 3.74
N GLY A 127 12.71 13.47 3.19
CA GLY A 127 13.16 12.11 3.49
C GLY A 127 13.47 11.87 4.97
N GLY A 128 14.08 12.83 5.65
CA GLY A 128 14.36 12.76 7.09
C GLY A 128 13.09 12.68 7.94
N ILE A 129 12.11 13.55 7.68
CA ILE A 129 10.80 13.51 8.35
C ILE A 129 10.12 12.17 8.06
N THR A 130 10.10 11.73 6.80
CA THR A 130 9.47 10.46 6.40
C THR A 130 10.08 9.25 7.10
N ILE A 131 11.41 9.18 7.26
CA ILE A 131 12.07 8.05 7.96
C ILE A 131 11.65 8.03 9.42
N VAL A 132 11.75 9.16 10.12
CA VAL A 132 11.39 9.27 11.54
C VAL A 132 9.90 8.95 11.72
N CYS A 133 9.03 9.61 10.97
CA CYS A 133 7.59 9.42 11.05
C CYS A 133 7.17 8.01 10.62
N GLY A 134 7.83 7.43 9.63
CA GLY A 134 7.59 6.08 9.15
C GLY A 134 7.85 5.02 10.21
N ILE A 135 8.99 5.10 10.89
CA ILE A 135 9.36 4.16 11.96
C ILE A 135 8.42 4.33 13.15
N PHE A 136 8.33 5.54 13.70
CA PHE A 136 7.55 5.76 14.92
C PHE A 136 6.05 5.64 14.70
N GLY A 137 5.54 6.12 13.56
CA GLY A 137 4.13 6.01 13.18
C GLY A 137 3.71 4.56 13.05
N THR A 138 4.44 3.76 12.27
CA THR A 138 4.10 2.33 12.05
C THR A 138 4.07 1.55 13.37
N LEU A 139 5.08 1.74 14.23
CA LEU A 139 5.15 1.10 15.54
C LEU A 139 4.00 1.55 16.46
N ALA A 140 3.73 2.86 16.50
CA ALA A 140 2.63 3.41 17.30
C ALA A 140 1.27 2.86 16.84
N GLY A 141 1.05 2.75 15.53
CA GLY A 141 -0.17 2.17 14.96
C GLY A 141 -0.41 0.72 15.39
N GLY A 142 0.64 -0.11 15.37
CA GLY A 142 0.56 -1.49 15.85
C GLY A 142 0.30 -1.57 17.35
N PHE A 143 1.06 -0.80 18.13
CA PHE A 143 0.91 -0.76 19.59
C PHE A 143 -0.46 -0.24 20.05
N ILE A 144 -1.00 0.79 19.39
CA ILE A 144 -2.34 1.30 19.68
C ILE A 144 -3.38 0.24 19.35
N LEU A 145 -3.26 -0.46 18.21
CA LEU A 145 -4.18 -1.53 17.83
C LEU A 145 -4.19 -2.65 18.87
N ASP A 146 -3.02 -3.08 19.33
CA ASP A 146 -2.89 -4.10 20.38
C ASP A 146 -3.49 -3.66 21.71
N LYS A 147 -3.41 -2.36 22.04
CA LYS A 147 -3.99 -1.80 23.26
C LYS A 147 -5.51 -1.67 23.24
N ILE A 148 -6.12 -1.44 22.08
CA ILE A 148 -7.58 -1.26 21.95
C ILE A 148 -8.30 -2.57 21.63
N ASP A 149 -7.66 -3.70 21.90
CA ASP A 149 -8.03 -5.04 21.45
C ASP A 149 -8.00 -5.16 19.92
N SER A 150 -7.02 -5.92 19.42
CA SER A 150 -6.81 -6.21 18.00
C SER A 150 -8.01 -6.95 17.42
N THR A 151 -8.97 -6.19 16.90
CA THR A 151 -10.15 -6.67 16.17
C THR A 151 -10.24 -5.97 14.84
N ILE A 152 -10.89 -6.59 13.84
CA ILE A 152 -11.04 -5.98 12.51
C ILE A 152 -11.79 -4.64 12.59
N SER A 153 -12.83 -4.55 13.44
CA SER A 153 -13.57 -3.29 13.64
C SER A 153 -12.69 -2.20 14.25
N ASN A 154 -11.90 -2.52 15.28
CA ASN A 154 -11.00 -1.55 15.91
C ASN A 154 -9.85 -1.13 14.98
N ALA A 155 -9.36 -2.05 14.14
CA ALA A 155 -8.40 -1.71 13.08
C ALA A 155 -8.99 -0.70 12.10
N PHE A 156 -10.24 -0.87 11.64
CA PHE A 156 -10.90 0.13 10.78
C PHE A 156 -11.16 1.47 11.48
N LYS A 157 -11.52 1.47 12.77
CA LYS A 157 -11.66 2.70 13.56
C LYS A 157 -10.33 3.45 13.62
N LEU A 158 -9.23 2.74 13.88
CA LEU A 158 -7.89 3.32 13.93
C LEU A 158 -7.46 3.83 12.55
N LEU A 159 -7.67 3.05 11.48
CA LEU A 159 -7.39 3.47 10.09
C LEU A 159 -8.12 4.77 9.74
N SER A 160 -9.43 4.81 9.98
CA SER A 160 -10.27 5.96 9.66
C SER A 160 -9.88 7.20 10.48
N SER A 161 -9.76 7.06 11.81
CA SER A 161 -9.43 8.18 12.70
C SER A 161 -8.02 8.72 12.49
N ALA A 162 -7.02 7.83 12.39
CA ALA A 162 -5.63 8.22 12.19
C ALA A 162 -5.44 8.95 10.86
N THR A 163 -6.05 8.47 9.77
CA THR A 163 -5.92 9.20 8.50
C THR A 163 -6.79 10.42 8.40
N PHE A 164 -7.98 10.45 9.01
CA PHE A 164 -8.75 11.69 9.05
C PHE A 164 -7.97 12.80 9.78
N LEU A 165 -7.40 12.49 10.94
CA LEU A 165 -6.58 13.43 11.70
C LEU A 165 -5.28 13.76 10.96
N GLY A 166 -4.62 12.75 10.40
CA GLY A 166 -3.42 12.93 9.57
C GLY A 166 -3.68 13.82 8.36
N ALA A 167 -4.83 13.68 7.71
CA ALA A 167 -5.28 14.53 6.61
C ALA A 167 -5.45 15.98 7.06
N ILE A 168 -6.06 16.23 8.22
CA ILE A 168 -6.20 17.58 8.79
C ILE A 168 -4.81 18.21 8.99
N PHE A 169 -3.89 17.48 9.61
CA PHE A 169 -2.55 18.00 9.89
C PHE A 169 -1.73 18.23 8.62
N CYS A 170 -1.73 17.27 7.67
CA CYS A 170 -1.07 17.43 6.38
C CYS A 170 -1.66 18.58 5.55
N PHE A 171 -2.99 18.68 5.49
CA PHE A 171 -3.67 19.74 4.75
C PHE A 171 -3.38 21.10 5.40
N GLY A 172 -3.49 21.17 6.73
CA GLY A 172 -3.12 22.33 7.52
C GLY A 172 -1.66 22.74 7.33
N ALA A 173 -0.73 21.79 7.21
CA ALA A 173 0.67 22.07 6.92
C ALA A 173 0.83 22.89 5.64
N PHE A 174 0.19 22.47 4.55
CA PHE A 174 0.17 23.21 3.29
C PHE A 174 -0.63 24.51 3.32
N CYS A 175 -1.40 24.78 4.39
CA CYS A 175 -2.04 26.07 4.64
C CYS A 175 -1.13 27.09 5.34
N PHE A 176 -0.02 26.69 5.95
CA PHE A 176 0.98 27.62 6.50
C PHE A 176 1.89 28.19 5.42
N LYS A 177 2.20 29.50 5.49
CA LYS A 177 3.17 30.14 4.59
C LYS A 177 4.61 29.99 5.08
N SER A 178 4.78 29.79 6.39
CA SER A 178 6.07 29.68 7.04
C SER A 178 6.50 28.21 7.16
N LEU A 179 7.78 27.96 6.91
CA LEU A 179 8.40 26.65 7.10
C LEU A 179 8.29 26.18 8.56
N TYR A 180 8.38 27.09 9.52
CA TYR A 180 8.23 26.80 10.95
C TYR A 180 6.84 26.28 11.33
N GLY A 181 5.81 26.63 10.56
CA GLY A 181 4.46 26.07 10.72
C GLY A 181 4.29 24.76 9.94
N PHE A 182 4.84 24.70 8.73
CA PHE A 182 4.76 23.54 7.85
C PHE A 182 5.38 22.29 8.50
N ILE A 183 6.64 22.36 8.94
CA ILE A 183 7.39 21.19 9.43
C ILE A 183 6.68 20.45 10.57
N PRO A 184 6.31 21.10 11.70
CA PRO A 184 5.68 20.38 12.81
C PRO A 184 4.31 19.81 12.44
N PHE A 185 3.47 20.57 11.71
CA PHE A 185 2.16 20.08 11.27
C PHE A 185 2.29 18.91 10.31
N PHE A 186 3.21 19.01 9.34
CA PHE A 186 3.46 17.96 8.38
C PHE A 186 4.02 16.70 9.06
N SER A 187 4.91 16.85 10.04
CA SER A 187 5.47 15.73 10.80
C SER A 187 4.41 15.00 11.62
N VAL A 188 3.52 15.74 12.30
CA VAL A 188 2.39 15.13 13.03
C VAL A 188 1.43 14.44 12.05
N GLY A 189 1.15 15.07 10.91
CA GLY A 189 0.35 14.48 9.85
C GLY A 189 0.94 13.18 9.31
N GLU A 190 2.24 13.17 8.98
CA GLU A 190 2.95 11.98 8.53
C GLU A 190 2.98 10.88 9.59
N LEU A 191 3.23 11.20 10.86
CA LEU A 191 3.19 10.21 11.95
C LEU A 191 1.85 9.48 12.01
N LEU A 192 0.74 10.23 11.91
CA LEU A 192 -0.62 9.67 11.94
C LEU A 192 -0.94 8.87 10.68
N VAL A 193 -0.49 9.35 9.51
CA VAL A 193 -0.61 8.66 8.24
C VAL A 193 0.16 7.33 8.28
N PHE A 194 1.40 7.31 8.78
CA PHE A 194 2.17 6.07 8.92
C PHE A 194 1.65 5.13 10.02
N ALA A 195 0.86 5.63 10.97
CA ALA A 195 0.18 4.78 11.95
C ALA A 195 -0.84 3.82 11.31
N THR A 196 -1.24 4.03 10.04
CA THR A 196 -2.15 3.09 9.36
C THR A 196 -1.47 1.81 8.84
N GLN A 197 -0.14 1.77 8.79
CA GLN A 197 0.61 0.68 8.15
C GLN A 197 0.37 -0.68 8.82
N ALA A 198 0.39 -0.76 10.16
CA ALA A 198 0.13 -2.00 10.87
C ALA A 198 -1.37 -2.40 10.82
N PRO A 199 -2.33 -1.50 11.10
CA PRO A 199 -3.76 -1.83 11.05
C PRO A 199 -4.27 -2.29 9.67
N VAL A 200 -3.79 -1.71 8.56
CA VAL A 200 -4.24 -2.15 7.23
C VAL A 200 -3.78 -3.57 6.92
N ASN A 201 -2.55 -3.91 7.31
CA ASN A 201 -2.01 -5.26 7.16
C ASN A 201 -2.75 -6.25 8.07
N TYR A 202 -3.08 -5.84 9.31
CA TYR A 202 -3.91 -6.62 10.22
C TYR A 202 -5.24 -7.01 9.57
N VAL A 203 -5.97 -6.05 9.00
CA VAL A 203 -7.24 -6.30 8.30
C VAL A 203 -7.03 -7.28 7.15
N CYS A 204 -6.02 -7.08 6.29
CA CYS A 204 -5.75 -7.99 5.17
C CYS A 204 -5.49 -9.44 5.60
N LEU A 205 -4.87 -9.66 6.77
CA LEU A 205 -4.54 -11.00 7.29
C LEU A 205 -5.69 -11.67 8.05
N HIS A 206 -6.47 -10.91 8.82
CA HIS A 206 -7.53 -11.45 9.68
C HIS A 206 -8.86 -11.67 8.94
N CYS A 207 -9.03 -11.08 7.75
CA CYS A 207 -10.24 -11.24 6.94
C CYS A 207 -10.28 -12.52 6.10
N VAL A 208 -9.20 -13.29 6.07
CA VAL A 208 -9.05 -14.49 5.25
C VAL A 208 -8.51 -15.66 6.07
N LYS A 209 -8.77 -16.88 5.61
CA LYS A 209 -8.19 -18.10 6.20
C LYS A 209 -6.67 -18.08 6.10
N PRO A 210 -5.93 -18.77 7.00
CA PRO A 210 -4.47 -18.84 6.99
C PRO A 210 -3.86 -19.18 5.62
N SER A 211 -4.43 -20.15 4.90
CA SER A 211 -3.98 -20.56 3.57
C SER A 211 -4.10 -19.49 2.49
N LEU A 212 -4.95 -18.48 2.70
CA LEU A 212 -5.23 -17.38 1.74
C LEU A 212 -4.53 -16.07 2.12
N ARG A 213 -3.83 -15.99 3.25
CA ARG A 213 -3.16 -14.75 3.70
C ARG A 213 -2.13 -14.21 2.70
N PRO A 214 -1.23 -15.02 2.11
CA PRO A 214 -0.28 -14.53 1.11
C PRO A 214 -1.00 -13.98 -0.13
N LEU A 215 -2.10 -14.62 -0.54
CA LEU A 215 -2.93 -14.15 -1.64
C LEU A 215 -3.59 -12.80 -1.32
N SER A 216 -4.15 -12.63 -0.12
CA SER A 216 -4.74 -11.36 0.32
C SER A 216 -3.73 -10.20 0.27
N MET A 217 -2.52 -10.43 0.80
CA MET A 217 -1.44 -9.44 0.81
C MET A 217 -0.90 -9.12 -0.60
N ALA A 218 -0.76 -10.14 -1.45
CA ALA A 218 -0.34 -9.92 -2.84
C ALA A 218 -1.39 -9.10 -3.60
N MET A 219 -2.68 -9.41 -3.42
CA MET A 219 -3.77 -8.70 -4.07
C MET A 219 -3.86 -7.24 -3.62
N SER A 220 -3.71 -6.96 -2.33
CA SER A 220 -3.67 -5.58 -1.83
C SER A 220 -2.46 -4.83 -2.38
N THR A 221 -1.27 -5.44 -2.37
CA THR A 221 -0.02 -4.86 -2.90
C THR A 221 -0.13 -4.54 -4.38
N VAL A 222 -0.61 -5.48 -5.20
CA VAL A 222 -0.80 -5.24 -6.64
C VAL A 222 -1.81 -4.13 -6.88
N SER A 223 -2.89 -4.08 -6.10
CA SER A 223 -3.93 -3.05 -6.23
C SER A 223 -3.38 -1.66 -5.94
N ILE A 224 -2.59 -1.48 -4.88
CA ILE A 224 -1.99 -0.17 -4.56
C ILE A 224 -0.96 0.26 -5.61
N HIS A 225 -0.24 -0.67 -6.23
CA HIS A 225 0.71 -0.34 -7.30
C HIS A 225 0.01 0.05 -8.59
N ILE A 226 -1.04 -0.68 -8.99
CA ILE A 226 -1.76 -0.41 -10.24
C ILE A 226 -2.54 0.90 -10.16
N PHE A 227 -3.20 1.16 -9.02
CA PHE A 227 -4.17 2.25 -8.90
C PHE A 227 -3.73 3.40 -7.98
N GLY A 228 -2.72 3.18 -7.13
CA GLY A 228 -2.28 4.12 -6.12
C GLY A 228 -0.97 4.80 -6.49
N ASP A 229 0.13 4.34 -5.91
CA ASP A 229 1.42 5.05 -5.86
C ASP A 229 2.09 5.20 -7.25
N VAL A 230 2.11 4.18 -8.09
CA VAL A 230 2.74 4.25 -9.43
C VAL A 230 2.04 5.27 -10.35
N PRO A 231 0.72 5.22 -10.57
CA PRO A 231 0.05 6.20 -11.43
C PRO A 231 -0.07 7.59 -10.79
N SER A 232 0.07 7.72 -9.46
CA SER A 232 -0.08 9.00 -8.78
C SER A 232 0.88 10.08 -9.27
N SER A 233 2.17 9.75 -9.43
CA SER A 233 3.19 10.73 -9.80
C SER A 233 2.93 11.36 -11.18
N PRO A 234 2.71 10.62 -12.27
CA PRO A 234 2.39 11.23 -13.56
C PRO A 234 1.06 12.00 -13.52
N LEU A 235 0.04 11.51 -12.81
CA LEU A 235 -1.26 12.19 -12.71
C LEU A 235 -1.17 13.54 -11.98
N VAL A 236 -0.43 13.58 -10.87
CA VAL A 236 -0.19 14.83 -10.12
C VAL A 236 0.70 15.79 -10.92
N GLY A 237 1.66 15.28 -11.69
CA GLY A 237 2.44 16.11 -12.62
C GLY A 237 1.54 16.78 -13.67
N LEU A 238 0.64 16.02 -14.29
CA LEU A 238 -0.34 16.56 -15.25
C LEU A 238 -1.33 17.55 -14.60
N LEU A 239 -1.69 17.33 -13.34
CA LEU A 239 -2.52 18.27 -12.58
C LEU A 239 -1.76 19.57 -12.33
N GLN A 240 -0.49 19.48 -11.92
CA GLN A 240 0.36 20.63 -11.68
C GLN A 240 0.58 21.45 -12.97
N ASP A 241 0.76 20.77 -14.10
CA ASP A 241 0.89 21.40 -15.41
C ASP A 241 -0.34 22.21 -15.86
N LYS A 242 -1.50 22.01 -15.21
CA LYS A 242 -2.71 22.79 -15.47
C LYS A 242 -2.92 23.89 -14.43
N ILE A 243 -2.61 23.60 -13.17
CA ILE A 243 -2.84 24.52 -12.04
C ILE A 243 -1.72 25.57 -11.95
N HIS A 244 -0.48 25.22 -12.33
CA HIS A 244 0.72 26.05 -12.23
C HIS A 244 0.98 26.61 -10.82
N ASN A 245 0.49 25.94 -9.78
CA ASN A 245 0.66 26.36 -8.39
C ASN A 245 0.79 25.13 -7.49
N TRP A 246 2.01 24.90 -7.00
CA TRP A 246 2.31 23.74 -6.16
C TRP A 246 1.51 23.68 -4.87
N ARG A 247 1.14 24.83 -4.30
CA ARG A 247 0.35 24.87 -3.06
C ARG A 247 -1.05 24.36 -3.30
N SER A 248 -1.72 24.83 -4.35
CA SER A 248 -3.05 24.35 -4.74
C SER A 248 -3.03 22.88 -5.15
N THR A 249 -2.00 22.45 -5.89
CA THR A 249 -1.81 21.05 -6.27
C THR A 249 -1.59 20.16 -5.04
N ALA A 250 -0.74 20.57 -4.10
CA ALA A 250 -0.48 19.83 -2.86
C ALA A 250 -1.75 19.72 -2.01
N LEU A 251 -2.51 20.81 -1.83
CA LEU A 251 -3.79 20.78 -1.10
C LEU A 251 -4.82 19.86 -1.78
N THR A 252 -4.92 19.92 -3.11
CA THR A 252 -5.81 19.04 -3.89
C THR A 252 -5.42 17.58 -3.71
N LEU A 253 -4.13 17.25 -3.83
CA LEU A 253 -3.60 15.91 -3.58
C LEU A 253 -3.89 15.46 -2.14
N THR A 254 -3.60 16.31 -1.15
CA THR A 254 -3.80 16.00 0.28
C THR A 254 -5.26 15.69 0.58
N SER A 255 -6.20 16.36 -0.10
CA SER A 255 -7.64 16.18 0.14
C SER A 255 -8.12 14.75 -0.12
N ILE A 256 -7.39 13.97 -0.95
CA ILE A 256 -7.68 12.56 -1.23
C ILE A 256 -7.55 11.70 0.05
N LEU A 257 -6.76 12.11 1.05
CA LEU A 257 -6.70 11.42 2.35
C LEU A 257 -8.04 11.45 3.09
N PHE A 258 -8.87 12.49 2.93
CA PHE A 258 -10.22 12.50 3.48
C PHE A 258 -11.10 11.43 2.82
N ILE A 259 -10.93 11.21 1.52
CA ILE A 259 -11.61 10.13 0.79
C ILE A 259 -11.15 8.76 1.32
N ALA A 260 -9.84 8.58 1.57
CA ALA A 260 -9.32 7.36 2.19
C ALA A 260 -9.94 7.12 3.57
N ALA A 261 -10.03 8.17 4.41
CA ALA A 261 -10.67 8.11 5.72
C ALA A 261 -12.15 7.69 5.66
N VAL A 262 -12.89 8.17 4.65
CA VAL A 262 -14.29 7.78 4.40
C VAL A 262 -14.37 6.30 4.00
N PHE A 263 -13.49 5.81 3.13
CA PHE A 263 -13.48 4.38 2.77
C PHE A 263 -13.20 3.49 3.98
N TRP A 264 -12.26 3.85 4.85
CA TRP A 264 -12.02 3.11 6.09
C TRP A 264 -13.16 3.23 7.10
N PHE A 265 -13.83 4.39 7.16
CA PHE A 265 -15.01 4.58 8.00
C PHE A 265 -16.14 3.62 7.60
N ILE A 266 -16.40 3.48 6.30
CA ILE A 266 -17.36 2.48 5.78
C ILE A 266 -16.95 1.06 6.20
N GLY A 267 -15.65 0.78 6.30
CA GLY A 267 -15.08 -0.47 6.79
C GLY A 267 -15.46 -0.83 8.23
N ILE A 268 -15.74 0.16 9.09
CA ILE A 268 -16.11 -0.07 10.51
C ILE A 268 -17.41 -0.86 10.63
N PHE A 269 -18.37 -0.61 9.74
CA PHE A 269 -19.70 -1.23 9.78
C PHE A 269 -19.74 -2.63 9.15
N VAL A 270 -18.60 -3.17 8.75
CA VAL A 270 -18.55 -4.49 8.13
C VAL A 270 -18.61 -5.56 9.22
N GLN A 271 -19.66 -6.37 9.19
CA GLN A 271 -19.70 -7.65 9.89
C GLN A 271 -18.55 -8.51 9.37
N SER A 272 -17.44 -8.48 10.07
CA SER A 272 -16.22 -9.19 9.73
C SER A 272 -16.00 -10.26 10.78
N VAL A 273 -16.08 -11.51 10.35
CA VAL A 273 -15.66 -12.64 11.17
C VAL A 273 -14.15 -12.68 11.13
N ASP A 274 -13.50 -12.65 12.29
CA ASP A 274 -12.07 -12.91 12.37
C ASP A 274 -11.83 -14.37 12.01
N ARG A 275 -11.16 -14.59 10.87
CA ARG A 275 -10.86 -15.93 10.35
C ARG A 275 -9.41 -16.34 10.60
N PHE A 276 -8.67 -15.58 11.40
CA PHE A 276 -7.25 -15.83 11.62
C PHE A 276 -7.01 -17.23 12.18
N ASN A 277 -7.86 -17.71 13.11
CA ASN A 277 -7.70 -19.03 13.72
C ASN A 277 -8.47 -20.17 13.02
N GLU A 278 -9.10 -19.93 11.86
CA GLU A 278 -9.81 -20.99 11.14
C GLU A 278 -8.81 -22.05 10.63
N GLN A 279 -8.94 -23.29 11.11
CA GLN A 279 -8.11 -24.40 10.64
C GLN A 279 -8.33 -24.62 9.13
N SER A 280 -7.22 -24.68 8.39
CA SER A 280 -7.22 -25.11 7.00
C SER A 280 -7.52 -26.61 7.01
N GLY A 281 -8.74 -27.00 6.62
CA GLY A 281 -9.26 -28.34 6.85
C GLY A 281 -8.31 -29.47 6.45
N VAL A 282 -7.83 -30.19 7.45
CA VAL A 282 -7.82 -31.65 7.41
C VAL A 282 -8.84 -32.07 8.46
N PRO A 283 -9.92 -32.80 8.11
CA PRO A 283 -10.86 -33.29 9.10
C PRO A 283 -10.10 -34.10 10.15
N VAL A 284 -10.39 -33.87 11.43
CA VAL A 284 -9.74 -34.56 12.58
C VAL A 284 -9.79 -36.09 12.43
N VAL A 285 -10.79 -36.60 11.71
CA VAL A 285 -10.99 -38.02 11.39
C VAL A 285 -9.88 -38.61 10.51
N GLU A 286 -9.18 -37.82 9.71
CA GLU A 286 -8.10 -38.32 8.85
C GLU A 286 -6.75 -38.33 9.55
N ARG A 287 -6.59 -37.53 10.61
CA ARG A 287 -5.39 -37.52 11.45
C ARG A 287 -5.29 -38.77 12.33
N SER A 288 -6.40 -39.42 12.67
CA SER A 288 -6.40 -40.71 13.37
C SER A 288 -6.00 -41.88 12.47
N ASN A 289 -6.21 -41.79 11.15
CA ASN A 289 -5.84 -42.82 10.18
C ASN A 289 -4.36 -42.75 9.75
N LEU A 290 -3.62 -41.73 10.20
CA LEU A 290 -2.20 -41.53 9.91
C LEU A 290 -1.28 -41.98 11.06
N ARG A 291 -1.79 -42.65 12.10
CA ARG A 291 -0.91 -43.43 12.98
C ARG A 291 -0.36 -44.60 12.15
N PRO A 292 0.96 -44.70 11.93
CA PRO A 292 1.53 -45.90 11.34
C PRO A 292 1.24 -47.07 12.26
N LEU A 293 0.61 -48.12 11.72
CA LEU A 293 0.46 -49.42 12.36
C LEU A 293 1.84 -50.11 12.47
N LEU A 294 2.70 -49.62 13.36
CA LEU A 294 4.02 -50.19 13.61
C LEU A 294 4.13 -50.95 14.95
N ASP A 295 3.02 -51.17 15.66
CA ASP A 295 3.02 -51.87 16.96
C ASP A 295 2.30 -53.23 16.95
N GLU A 296 1.89 -53.78 15.80
CA GLU A 296 1.09 -55.02 15.77
C GLU A 296 1.78 -56.25 15.16
N ASN A 297 3.13 -56.27 15.05
CA ASN A 297 3.85 -57.41 14.47
C ASN A 297 5.12 -57.89 15.20
N GLU A 298 5.38 -57.48 16.46
CA GLU A 298 6.55 -58.00 17.21
C GLU A 298 6.26 -59.09 18.26
N ASP A 299 5.01 -59.49 18.50
CA ASP A 299 4.70 -60.50 19.54
C ASP A 299 4.42 -61.93 19.02
N THR A 300 4.76 -62.27 17.77
CA THR A 300 4.60 -63.66 17.25
C THR A 300 5.86 -64.30 16.68
N ARG A 301 7.05 -63.81 17.04
CA ARG A 301 8.32 -64.51 16.77
C ARG A 301 9.29 -64.46 17.96
N THR A 302 8.89 -65.06 19.07
CA THR A 302 9.85 -65.80 19.91
C THR A 302 9.20 -67.11 20.34
N SER A 303 9.64 -68.16 19.65
CA SER A 303 9.69 -69.55 20.11
C SER A 303 10.48 -69.69 21.40
#